data_AF-A0A9W7G897-F1
#
_entry.id   AF-A0A9W7G897-F1
#
_cell.length_a   1.000
_cell.length_b   1.000
_cell.length_c   1.000
_cell.angle_alpha   90.00
_cell.angle_beta   90.00
_cell.angle_gamma   90.00
#
_symmetry.space_group_name_H-M   'P 1'
#
loop_
_entity.id
_entity.type
_entity.pdbx_description
1 polymer ?
#
loop_
_entity_poly.entity_id
_entity_poly.type
_entity_poly.pdbx_seq_one_letter_code
_entity_poly.pdbx_strand_id
1 'polypeptide(L)'
;MTLFQDTGIAKVPAIARHVKHFIKEEGGKLLIFAHHKEVLKRIEDECLVDGGCGYIKIDGSTLPKRRQNLVNKFQDDPKCRVALLGITAAGVALTL
;
A
#
# COMPACT_ATOMS: atom_id res chain seq x y z
N MET A 1 -12.20 -17.45 -5.01
CA MET A 1 -11.00 -18.31 -5.06
C MET A 1 -10.17 -18.04 -3.82
N THR A 2 -10.11 -18.99 -2.89
CA THR A 2 -9.41 -18.85 -1.59
C THR A 2 -7.90 -19.06 -1.72
N LEU A 3 -7.45 -20.04 -2.51
CA LEU A 3 -6.03 -20.42 -2.63
C LEU A 3 -5.08 -19.25 -2.95
N PHE A 4 -5.41 -18.40 -3.92
CA PHE A 4 -4.56 -17.25 -4.28
C PHE A 4 -4.52 -16.17 -3.20
N GLN A 5 -5.66 -15.95 -2.53
CA GLN A 5 -5.74 -15.02 -1.41
C GLN A 5 -4.93 -15.55 -0.22
N ASP A 6 -5.08 -16.81 0.12
CA ASP A 6 -4.37 -17.46 1.23
C ASP A 6 -2.86 -17.46 1.01
N THR A 7 -2.44 -17.75 -0.23
CA THR A 7 -1.02 -17.63 -0.64
C THR A 7 -0.51 -16.20 -0.49
N GLY A 8 -1.33 -15.19 -0.81
CA GLY A 8 -0.99 -13.78 -0.60
C GLY A 8 -0.85 -13.44 0.88
N ILE A 9 -1.79 -13.89 1.72
CA ILE A 9 -1.77 -13.68 3.18
C ILE A 9 -0.54 -14.33 3.80
N ALA A 10 -0.17 -15.53 3.37
CA ALA A 10 1.02 -16.24 3.88
C ALA A 10 2.33 -15.47 3.62
N LYS A 11 2.38 -14.58 2.62
CA LYS A 11 3.55 -13.74 2.32
C LYS A 11 3.61 -12.47 3.18
N VAL A 12 2.52 -12.06 3.81
CA VAL A 12 2.41 -10.79 4.54
C VAL A 12 3.51 -10.63 5.61
N PRO A 13 3.84 -11.65 6.44
CA PRO A 13 4.86 -11.46 7.47
C PRO A 13 6.25 -11.11 6.90
N ALA A 14 6.60 -11.68 5.73
CA ALA A 14 7.85 -11.37 5.06
C ALA A 14 7.82 -9.97 4.42
N ILE A 15 6.70 -9.61 3.79
CA ILE A 15 6.47 -8.28 3.23
C ILE A 15 6.56 -7.22 4.32
N ALA A 16 5.88 -7.42 5.46
CA ALA A 16 5.86 -6.50 6.58
C ALA A 16 7.28 -6.23 7.12
N ARG A 17 8.11 -7.27 7.25
CA ARG A 17 9.53 -7.10 7.62
C ARG A 17 10.30 -6.23 6.62
N HIS A 18 10.12 -6.50 5.33
CA HIS A 18 10.80 -5.73 4.28
C HIS A 18 10.35 -4.27 4.25
N VAL A 19 9.05 -4.01 4.37
CA VAL A 19 8.50 -2.64 4.42
C VAL A 19 9.01 -1.88 5.65
N LYS A 20 9.05 -2.52 6.83
CA LYS A 20 9.60 -1.90 8.05
C LYS A 20 11.08 -1.55 7.90
N HIS A 21 11.85 -2.43 7.26
CA HIS A 21 13.26 -2.17 6.96
C HIS A 21 13.42 -0.99 6.00
N PHE A 22 12.67 -0.99 4.88
CA PHE A 22 12.67 0.11 3.91
C PHE A 22 12.32 1.46 4.56
N ILE A 23 11.30 1.50 5.43
CA ILE A 23 10.89 2.74 6.10
C ILE A 23 12.00 3.30 6.99
N LYS A 24 12.76 2.43 7.68
CA LYS A 24 13.79 2.82 8.64
C LYS A 24 15.12 3.16 7.98
N GLU A 25 15.59 2.30 7.07
CA GLU A 25 16.95 2.30 6.57
C GLU A 25 17.07 2.93 5.18
N GLU A 26 16.01 2.88 4.37
CA GLU A 26 16.02 3.38 3.01
C GLU A 26 15.35 4.76 2.90
N GLY A 27 15.75 5.53 1.89
CA GLY A 27 15.13 6.80 1.49
C GLY A 27 14.08 6.63 0.40
N GLY A 28 13.25 7.65 0.16
CA GLY A 28 12.30 7.66 -0.96
C GLY A 28 10.95 7.03 -0.66
N LYS A 29 10.20 6.68 -1.71
CA LYS A 29 8.80 6.23 -1.63
C LYS A 29 8.63 4.80 -2.14
N LEU A 30 7.74 4.05 -1.50
CA LEU A 30 7.46 2.66 -1.78
C LEU A 30 6.03 2.47 -2.28
N LEU A 31 5.89 1.79 -3.41
CA LEU A 31 4.61 1.36 -3.96
C LEU A 31 4.42 -0.13 -3.69
N ILE A 32 3.28 -0.51 -3.13
CA ILE A 32 2.93 -1.89 -2.85
C ILE A 32 1.63 -2.21 -3.58
N PHE A 33 1.70 -3.15 -4.52
CA PHE A 33 0.54 -3.61 -5.27
C PHE A 33 0.05 -4.96 -4.79
N ALA A 34 -1.26 -5.10 -4.59
CA ALA A 34 -1.86 -6.40 -4.35
C ALA A 34 -3.22 -6.53 -5.04
N HIS A 35 -3.58 -7.77 -5.39
CA HIS A 35 -4.86 -8.06 -6.04
C HIS A 35 -5.99 -8.15 -5.01
N HIS A 36 -5.76 -8.84 -3.90
CA HIS A 36 -6.77 -9.11 -2.89
C HIS A 36 -6.80 -8.00 -1.82
N LYS A 37 -7.98 -7.46 -1.55
CA LYS A 37 -8.18 -6.43 -0.51
C LYS A 37 -7.73 -6.91 0.88
N GLU A 38 -7.94 -8.19 1.18
CA GLU A 38 -7.50 -8.76 2.45
C GLU A 38 -5.98 -8.73 2.61
N VAL A 39 -5.22 -8.94 1.53
CA VAL A 39 -3.76 -8.84 1.56
C VAL A 39 -3.32 -7.41 1.83
N LEU A 40 -3.94 -6.41 1.18
CA LEU A 40 -3.65 -5.00 1.46
C LEU A 40 -3.94 -4.64 2.91
N LYS A 41 -5.08 -5.08 3.43
CA LYS A 41 -5.48 -4.86 4.83
C LYS A 41 -4.47 -5.46 5.80
N ARG A 42 -4.04 -6.70 5.57
CA ARG A 42 -3.07 -7.37 6.44
C ARG A 42 -1.69 -6.70 6.41
N ILE A 43 -1.24 -6.20 5.26
CA ILE A 43 -0.02 -5.38 5.18
C ILE A 43 -0.18 -4.08 5.96
N GLU A 44 -1.31 -3.39 5.80
CA GLU A 44 -1.63 -2.15 6.54
C GLU A 44 -1.55 -2.37 8.06
N ASP A 45 -2.26 -3.38 8.55
CA ASP A 45 -2.34 -3.73 9.97
C ASP A 45 -0.97 -4.18 10.53
N GLU A 46 -0.19 -4.98 9.80
CA GLU A 46 1.07 -5.55 10.32
C GLU A 46 2.26 -4.57 10.31
N CYS A 47 2.30 -3.58 9.41
CA CYS A 47 3.47 -2.71 9.28
C CYS A 47 3.24 -1.21 9.14
N LEU A 48 2.03 -0.73 8.82
CA LEU A 48 1.82 0.69 8.56
C LEU A 48 1.16 1.43 9.73
N VAL A 49 0.23 0.78 10.45
CA VAL A 49 -0.43 1.37 11.62
C VAL A 49 0.58 1.73 12.71
N ASP A 50 1.50 0.82 13.02
CA ASP A 50 2.54 1.01 14.04
C ASP A 50 3.87 1.52 13.47
N GLY A 51 3.95 1.71 12.15
CA GLY A 51 5.20 1.95 11.43
C GLY A 51 5.74 3.37 11.50
N GLY A 52 4.97 4.32 12.05
CA GLY A 52 5.37 5.73 12.19
C GLY A 52 5.56 6.48 10.86
N CYS A 53 5.11 5.91 9.75
CA CYS A 53 5.26 6.45 8.40
C CYS A 53 3.89 6.81 7.82
N GLY A 54 3.78 7.97 7.16
CA GLY A 54 2.58 8.34 6.43
C GLY A 54 2.38 7.42 5.24
N TYR A 55 1.13 7.00 5.00
CA TYR A 55 0.80 6.19 3.85
C TYR A 55 -0.55 6.55 3.24
N ILE A 56 -0.77 6.10 2.01
CA ILE A 56 -2.07 6.12 1.33
C ILE A 56 -2.51 4.70 0.97
N LYS A 57 -3.83 4.54 0.79
CA LYS A 57 -4.42 3.31 0.25
C LYS A 57 -5.41 3.66 -0.84
N ILE A 58 -5.23 3.07 -2.03
CA ILE A 58 -6.15 3.19 -3.16
C ILE A 58 -6.54 1.79 -3.62
N ASP A 59 -7.81 1.45 -3.49
CA ASP A 59 -8.37 0.17 -3.93
C ASP A 59 -9.71 0.38 -4.66
N GLY A 60 -10.39 -0.72 -5.03
CA GLY A 60 -11.66 -0.67 -5.74
C GLY A 60 -12.82 0.00 -4.98
N SER A 61 -12.66 0.25 -3.67
CA SER A 61 -13.61 1.00 -2.83
C SER A 61 -13.30 2.49 -2.74
N THR A 62 -12.14 2.93 -3.25
CA THR A 62 -11.73 4.33 -3.17
C THR A 62 -12.46 5.16 -4.22
N LEU A 63 -13.31 6.08 -3.75
CA LEU A 63 -14.08 7.00 -4.59
C LEU A 63 -13.17 7.78 -5.56
N PRO A 64 -13.54 7.95 -6.83
CA PRO A 64 -12.72 8.66 -7.82
C PRO A 64 -12.25 10.04 -7.35
N LYS A 65 -13.15 10.83 -6.74
CA LYS A 65 -12.85 12.17 -6.20
C LYS A 65 -11.75 12.18 -5.12
N ARG A 66 -11.58 11.08 -4.37
CA ARG A 66 -10.55 10.97 -3.33
C ARG A 66 -9.21 10.49 -3.88
N ARG A 67 -9.18 9.83 -5.04
CA ARG A 67 -7.96 9.26 -5.62
C ARG A 67 -6.91 10.34 -5.88
N GLN A 68 -7.30 11.43 -6.53
CA GLN A 68 -6.36 12.52 -6.84
C GLN A 68 -5.77 13.14 -5.56
N ASN A 69 -6.59 13.36 -4.53
CA ASN A 69 -6.11 13.89 -3.26
C ASN A 69 -5.11 12.95 -2.57
N LEU A 70 -5.31 11.63 -2.68
CA LEU A 70 -4.38 10.63 -2.16
C LEU A 70 -3.07 10.62 -2.96
N VAL A 71 -3.15 10.68 -4.29
CA VAL A 71 -1.96 10.79 -5.16
C VAL A 71 -1.17 12.04 -4.82
N ASN A 72 -1.81 13.21 -4.76
CA ASN A 72 -1.15 14.46 -4.38
C ASN A 72 -0.53 14.35 -2.98
N LYS A 73 -1.26 13.79 -1.99
CA LYS A 73 -0.69 13.55 -0.66
C LYS A 73 0.58 12.69 -0.75
N PHE A 74 0.55 11.60 -1.50
CA PHE A 74 1.73 10.75 -1.65
C PHE A 74 2.86 11.45 -2.38
N GLN A 75 2.59 12.33 -3.35
CA GLN A 75 3.60 13.07 -4.12
C GLN A 75 4.21 14.26 -3.34
N ASP A 76 3.37 15.03 -2.67
CA ASP A 76 3.75 16.33 -2.09
C ASP A 76 4.18 16.22 -0.62
N ASP A 77 3.66 15.23 0.13
CA ASP A 77 4.01 15.05 1.55
C ASP A 77 5.25 14.13 1.69
N PRO A 78 6.42 14.66 2.11
CA PRO A 78 7.62 13.84 2.30
C PRO A 78 7.47 12.82 3.44
N LYS A 79 6.53 13.01 4.36
CA LYS A 79 6.21 12.03 5.42
C LYS A 79 5.36 10.89 4.90
N CYS A 80 4.68 11.06 3.77
CA CYS A 80 3.85 10.04 3.15
C CYS A 80 4.68 9.18 2.18
N ARG A 81 5.32 8.13 2.71
CA ARG A 81 6.32 7.37 1.95
C ARG A 81 5.82 6.02 1.41
N VAL A 82 4.63 5.56 1.79
CA VAL A 82 4.09 4.26 1.32
C VAL A 82 2.75 4.44 0.63
N ALA A 83 2.54 3.76 -0.49
CA ALA A 83 1.24 3.64 -1.14
C ALA A 83 0.82 2.17 -1.29
N LEU A 84 -0.32 1.82 -0.70
CA LEU A 84 -1.00 0.54 -0.87
C LEU A 84 -2.00 0.61 -2.03
N LEU A 85 -1.78 -0.15 -3.08
CA LEU A 85 -2.50 -0.04 -4.33
C LEU A 85 -3.14 -1.37 -4.73
N GLY A 86 -4.46 -1.36 -4.93
CA GLY A 86 -5.16 -2.47 -5.55
C GLY A 86 -4.84 -2.54 -7.04
N ILE A 87 -4.34 -3.66 -7.55
CA ILE A 87 -3.91 -3.81 -8.96
C ILE A 87 -5.03 -3.40 -9.93
N THR A 88 -6.27 -3.82 -9.65
CA THR A 88 -7.44 -3.48 -10.48
C THR A 88 -7.85 -2.01 -10.38
N ALA A 89 -7.58 -1.36 -9.26
CA ALA A 89 -7.93 0.04 -9.04
C ALA A 89 -6.85 1.00 -9.56
N ALA A 90 -5.59 0.57 -9.54
CA ALA A 90 -4.43 1.33 -9.97
C ALA A 90 -4.04 1.09 -11.44
N GLY A 91 -4.60 0.07 -12.09
CA GLY A 91 -4.39 -0.23 -13.51
C GLY A 91 -4.98 0.79 -14.50
N VAL A 92 -5.67 1.83 -14.00
CA VAL A 92 -6.15 2.98 -14.78
C VAL A 92 -5.30 4.20 -14.44
N ALA A 93 -4.24 4.43 -15.24
CA ALA A 93 -3.48 5.68 -15.36
C ALA A 93 -3.31 6.50 -14.05
N LEU A 94 -2.70 5.92 -13.02
CA LEU A 94 -2.19 6.69 -11.88
C LEU A 94 -0.75 7.13 -12.19
N THR A 95 -0.52 8.44 -12.30
CA THR A 95 0.84 9.01 -12.31
C THR A 95 1.26 9.22 -10.86
N LEU A 96 2.20 8.40 -10.38
CA LEU A 96 2.69 8.38 -9.00
C LEU A 96 4.16 8.78 -8.94
#